data_AF-A0A8J5QIE2-F1
#
_entry.id   AF-A0A8J5QIE2-F1
#
_cell.length_a   1.000
_cell.length_b   1.000
_cell.length_c   1.000
_cell.angle_alpha   90.00
_cell.angle_beta   90.00
_cell.angle_gamma   90.00
#
_symmetry.space_group_name_H-M   'P 1'
#
loop_
_entity.id
_entity.type
_entity.pdbx_description
1 polymer ?
#
loop_
_entity_poly.entity_id
_entity_poly.type
_entity_poly.pdbx_seq_one_letter_code
_entity_poly.pdbx_strand_id
1 'polypeptide(L)'
;MTCPFSNPRNLFDDLATARETPSIEYSGKLGGYVISRYDDIVSVLDNPGAFSSRPTVPDFPPQVKQIFANKVPERGTLLAYDNPDHDRLRKSVASFFVPRRLERFEPLLRATAHDLIDGFVEKGCVDIKSNFALTLPLRTIVIVAGLEPSRWQWIGRCLALFGGITQTNEELSIEQRVQDVLDLHEYVAEVIAERKTDRRDDLISHIWNERDAGVVEMTDYEHLSMIPGLLLAGHETTTNLLSMGISHLLHHDLWNAATEDEEARRTAIEELLRYESAITGMERLVKEESKIGDHIVQPGQKLFVAYNSGSRDSTKFGNPDKLDFKRQHKHQHLGFGRGIHACLGAPFARLLYEPSLPC
;
A
#
# COMPACT_ATOMS: atom_id res chain seq x y z
N MET A 1 -31.93 4.06 -7.26
CA MET A 1 -30.84 5.04 -7.40
C MET A 1 -29.70 4.40 -8.17
N THR A 2 -29.19 5.09 -9.19
CA THR A 2 -27.97 4.70 -9.91
C THR A 2 -26.76 4.94 -9.01
N CYS A 3 -25.95 3.91 -8.75
CA CYS A 3 -24.74 4.04 -7.94
C CYS A 3 -23.76 5.04 -8.60
N PRO A 4 -23.27 6.06 -7.86
CA PRO A 4 -22.49 7.15 -8.43
C PRO A 4 -21.14 6.66 -9.00
N PHE A 5 -20.47 5.70 -8.33
CA PHE A 5 -19.15 5.12 -8.67
C PHE A 5 -19.14 4.23 -9.94
N SER A 6 -19.65 4.76 -11.04
CA SER A 6 -19.87 4.06 -12.29
C SER A 6 -18.86 4.41 -13.37
N ASN A 7 -18.27 5.59 -13.28
CA ASN A 7 -17.26 6.10 -14.17
C ASN A 7 -16.05 6.52 -13.34
N PRO A 8 -14.88 5.88 -13.48
CA PRO A 8 -13.71 6.22 -12.69
C PRO A 8 -13.25 7.68 -12.88
N ARG A 9 -13.62 8.33 -14.00
CA ARG A 9 -13.33 9.75 -14.23
C ARG A 9 -14.11 10.70 -13.33
N ASN A 10 -15.22 10.25 -12.75
CA ASN A 10 -16.08 11.06 -11.88
C ASN A 10 -15.85 10.77 -10.39
N LEU A 11 -14.86 9.92 -10.05
CA LEU A 11 -14.68 9.41 -8.68
C LEU A 11 -14.65 10.52 -7.63
N PHE A 12 -13.91 11.61 -7.86
CA PHE A 12 -13.81 12.69 -6.89
C PHE A 12 -15.10 13.49 -6.75
N ASP A 13 -15.85 13.69 -7.84
CA ASP A 13 -17.17 14.35 -7.81
C ASP A 13 -18.20 13.47 -7.08
N ASP A 14 -18.16 12.16 -7.33
CA ASP A 14 -19.00 11.17 -6.64
C ASP A 14 -18.73 11.17 -5.13
N LEU A 15 -17.44 11.20 -4.75
CA LEU A 15 -17.03 11.28 -3.35
C LEU A 15 -17.38 12.63 -2.72
N ALA A 16 -17.29 13.73 -3.46
CA ALA A 16 -17.72 15.05 -3.00
C ALA A 16 -19.22 15.07 -2.70
N THR A 17 -20.03 14.56 -3.64
CA THR A 17 -21.48 14.38 -3.46
C THR A 17 -21.76 13.54 -2.22
N ALA A 18 -21.07 12.40 -2.06
CA ALA A 18 -21.22 11.53 -0.90
C ALA A 18 -20.82 12.18 0.43
N ARG A 19 -19.95 13.20 0.46
CA ARG A 19 -19.64 13.97 1.67
C ARG A 19 -20.77 14.94 2.03
N GLU A 20 -21.39 15.55 1.02
CA GLU A 20 -22.48 16.52 1.20
C GLU A 20 -23.80 15.86 1.61
N THR A 21 -24.04 14.61 1.19
CA THR A 21 -25.21 13.84 1.60
C THR A 21 -25.27 13.70 3.12
N PRO A 22 -26.38 14.09 3.79
CA PRO A 22 -26.49 14.01 5.26
C PRO A 22 -26.42 12.60 5.84
N SER A 23 -26.85 11.60 5.07
CA SER A 23 -26.90 10.19 5.49
C SER A 23 -25.84 9.36 4.80
N ILE A 24 -25.29 8.37 5.50
CA ILE A 24 -24.43 7.33 4.93
C ILE A 24 -25.28 6.42 4.03
N GLU A 25 -24.87 6.30 2.76
CA GLU A 25 -25.63 5.55 1.74
C GLU A 25 -24.99 4.22 1.38
N TYR A 26 -25.84 3.24 1.06
CA TYR A 26 -25.40 1.94 0.55
C TYR A 26 -25.10 2.01 -0.95
N SER A 27 -23.90 1.59 -1.35
CA SER A 27 -23.50 1.48 -2.75
C SER A 27 -23.65 0.04 -3.23
N GLY A 28 -24.60 -0.20 -4.13
CA GLY A 28 -24.78 -1.52 -4.75
C GLY A 28 -23.58 -2.00 -5.56
N LYS A 29 -22.74 -1.10 -6.10
CA LYS A 29 -21.53 -1.48 -6.84
C LYS A 29 -20.37 -1.89 -5.94
N LEU A 30 -20.24 -1.21 -4.79
CA LEU A 30 -19.20 -1.52 -3.79
C LEU A 30 -19.67 -2.59 -2.79
N GLY A 31 -20.97 -2.95 -2.81
CA GLY A 31 -21.54 -3.95 -1.92
C GLY A 31 -21.55 -3.53 -0.44
N GLY A 32 -21.48 -2.24 -0.14
CA GLY A 32 -21.33 -1.73 1.22
C GLY A 32 -21.74 -0.26 1.39
N TYR A 33 -21.83 0.17 2.64
CA TYR A 33 -22.06 1.57 3.01
C TYR A 33 -20.79 2.40 2.80
N VAL A 34 -20.92 3.57 2.17
CA VAL A 34 -19.75 4.41 1.85
C VAL A 34 -19.53 5.43 2.95
N ILE A 35 -18.38 5.33 3.60
CA ILE A 35 -17.95 6.25 4.65
C ILE A 35 -17.02 7.29 4.01
N SER A 36 -17.52 8.51 3.82
CA SER A 36 -16.93 9.54 2.97
C SER A 36 -16.36 10.74 3.74
N ARG A 37 -16.89 11.05 4.92
CA ARG A 37 -16.47 12.18 5.76
C ARG A 37 -15.27 11.81 6.63
N TYR A 38 -14.36 12.75 6.85
CA TYR A 38 -13.10 12.48 7.56
C TYR A 38 -13.33 11.90 8.96
N ASP A 39 -14.19 12.52 9.76
CA ASP A 39 -14.40 12.10 11.16
C ASP A 39 -15.06 10.72 11.25
N ASP A 40 -16.00 10.42 10.35
CA ASP A 40 -16.64 9.10 10.27
C ASP A 40 -15.62 8.02 9.86
N ILE A 41 -14.77 8.32 8.88
CA ILE A 41 -13.68 7.43 8.47
C ILE A 41 -12.74 7.17 9.66
N VAL A 42 -12.31 8.22 10.35
CA VAL A 42 -11.42 8.10 11.51
C VAL A 42 -12.07 7.27 12.61
N SER A 43 -13.36 7.46 12.92
CA SER A 43 -14.05 6.66 13.92
C SER A 43 -14.08 5.16 13.59
N VAL A 44 -14.16 4.81 12.29
CA VAL A 44 -14.14 3.42 11.84
C VAL A 44 -12.73 2.85 11.95
N LEU A 45 -11.71 3.60 11.53
CA LEU A 45 -10.31 3.14 11.53
C LEU A 45 -9.72 3.02 12.93
N ASP A 46 -10.14 3.87 13.87
CA ASP A 46 -9.67 3.84 15.25
C ASP A 46 -10.42 2.79 16.11
N ASN A 47 -11.42 2.10 15.56
CA ASN A 47 -12.18 1.04 16.26
C ASN A 47 -12.11 -0.32 15.54
N PRO A 48 -10.94 -0.99 15.52
CA PRO A 48 -10.79 -2.34 14.94
C PRO A 48 -11.54 -3.42 15.73
N GLY A 49 -11.99 -3.12 16.96
CA GLY A 49 -12.84 -3.99 17.77
C GLY A 49 -14.22 -4.17 17.16
N ALA A 50 -14.83 -3.08 16.67
CA ALA A 50 -16.12 -3.09 16.01
C ALA A 50 -16.04 -3.32 14.49
N PHE A 51 -14.94 -2.91 13.85
CA PHE A 51 -14.80 -2.94 12.39
C PHE A 51 -13.60 -3.79 11.95
N SER A 52 -13.88 -4.99 11.47
CA SER A 52 -12.87 -5.96 11.01
C SER A 52 -12.27 -5.55 9.67
N SER A 53 -10.96 -5.75 9.51
CA SER A 53 -10.25 -5.52 8.24
C SER A 53 -10.22 -6.74 7.33
N ARG A 54 -10.73 -7.89 7.81
CA ARG A 54 -10.78 -9.16 7.07
C ARG A 54 -11.26 -9.06 5.61
N PRO A 55 -12.31 -8.30 5.24
CA PRO A 55 -12.77 -8.26 3.85
C PRO A 55 -11.84 -7.48 2.90
N THR A 56 -10.79 -6.80 3.40
CA THR A 56 -9.88 -6.00 2.58
C THR A 56 -9.10 -6.85 1.57
N VAL A 57 -8.77 -8.09 1.94
CA VAL A 57 -8.09 -9.02 1.04
C VAL A 57 -9.13 -10.02 0.51
N PRO A 58 -9.33 -10.08 -0.81
CA PRO A 58 -10.32 -10.99 -1.38
C PRO A 58 -9.90 -12.45 -1.21
N ASP A 59 -10.89 -13.32 -1.06
CA ASP A 59 -10.69 -14.76 -1.04
C ASP A 59 -10.30 -15.28 -2.43
N PHE A 60 -9.37 -16.24 -2.47
CA PHE A 60 -9.11 -16.97 -3.70
C PHE A 60 -10.33 -17.79 -4.18
N PRO A 61 -10.48 -18.00 -5.50
CA PRO A 61 -11.48 -18.93 -6.03
C PRO A 61 -11.30 -20.35 -5.43
N PRO A 62 -12.38 -21.14 -5.26
CA PRO A 62 -12.30 -22.47 -4.64
C PRO A 62 -11.27 -23.41 -5.28
N GLN A 63 -11.12 -23.36 -6.61
CA GLN A 63 -10.16 -24.18 -7.34
C GLN A 63 -8.71 -23.84 -6.98
N VAL A 64 -8.41 -22.55 -6.79
CA VAL A 64 -7.09 -22.07 -6.38
C VAL A 64 -6.83 -22.41 -4.90
N LYS A 65 -7.84 -22.23 -4.03
CA LYS A 65 -7.75 -22.58 -2.61
C LYS A 65 -7.34 -24.04 -2.40
N GLN A 66 -7.89 -24.96 -3.18
CA GLN A 66 -7.55 -26.38 -3.07
C GLN A 66 -6.08 -26.67 -3.45
N ILE A 67 -5.53 -25.97 -4.44
CA ILE A 67 -4.13 -26.12 -4.87
C ILE A 67 -3.17 -25.53 -3.82
N PHE A 68 -3.57 -24.42 -3.21
CA PHE A 68 -2.79 -23.66 -2.22
C PHE A 68 -2.86 -24.23 -0.81
N ALA A 69 -3.80 -25.12 -0.52
CA ALA A 69 -3.94 -25.75 0.78
C ALA A 69 -2.60 -26.31 1.30
N ASN A 70 -2.20 -25.88 2.49
CA ASN A 70 -0.93 -26.23 3.16
C ASN A 70 0.36 -25.81 2.43
N LYS A 71 0.28 -25.04 1.35
CA LYS A 71 1.45 -24.55 0.57
C LYS A 71 1.55 -23.03 0.58
N VAL A 72 0.41 -22.35 0.46
CA VAL A 72 0.30 -20.90 0.44
C VAL A 72 -0.67 -20.48 1.55
N PRO A 73 -0.26 -19.55 2.42
CA PRO A 73 -1.11 -19.03 3.49
C PRO A 73 -2.46 -18.57 2.98
N GLU A 74 -3.55 -19.13 3.53
CA GLU A 74 -4.92 -18.69 3.21
C GLU A 74 -5.11 -17.19 3.48
N ARG A 75 -4.30 -16.63 4.38
CA ARG A 75 -4.25 -15.21 4.72
C ARG A 75 -2.78 -14.79 4.76
N GLY A 76 -2.38 -14.05 3.74
CA GLY A 76 -0.97 -13.79 3.45
C GLY A 76 -0.41 -12.49 4.01
N THR A 77 -1.23 -11.58 4.56
CA THR A 77 -0.74 -10.24 4.90
C THR A 77 -1.37 -9.70 6.17
N LEU A 78 -0.65 -8.82 6.88
CA LEU A 78 -1.16 -8.06 8.04
C LEU A 78 -2.50 -7.37 7.76
N LEU A 79 -2.78 -7.03 6.51
CA LEU A 79 -3.95 -6.23 6.13
C LEU A 79 -5.29 -6.91 6.45
N ALA A 80 -5.35 -8.25 6.43
CA ALA A 80 -6.58 -9.01 6.64
C ALA A 80 -6.73 -9.62 8.04
N TYR A 81 -5.77 -9.39 8.93
CA TYR A 81 -5.85 -9.88 10.31
C TYR A 81 -6.55 -8.87 11.21
N ASP A 82 -7.35 -9.38 12.15
CA ASP A 82 -7.81 -8.63 13.30
C ASP A 82 -6.91 -8.91 14.51
N ASN A 83 -7.08 -8.14 15.57
CA ASN A 83 -6.45 -8.44 16.86
C ASN A 83 -6.99 -9.73 17.48
N PRO A 84 -6.15 -10.51 18.22
CA PRO A 84 -4.78 -10.17 18.61
C PRO A 84 -3.69 -10.53 17.59
N ASP A 85 -4.02 -11.31 16.56
CA ASP A 85 -3.03 -11.81 15.58
C ASP A 85 -2.36 -10.68 14.80
N HIS A 86 -3.13 -9.67 14.40
CA HIS A 86 -2.60 -8.49 13.73
C HIS A 86 -1.47 -7.82 14.53
N ASP A 87 -1.73 -7.44 15.78
CA ASP A 87 -0.74 -6.74 16.60
C ASP A 87 0.47 -7.62 16.91
N ARG A 88 0.28 -8.92 17.12
CA ARG A 88 1.38 -9.88 17.29
C ARG A 88 2.27 -9.90 16.06
N LEU A 89 1.69 -10.12 14.88
CA LEU A 89 2.45 -10.22 13.63
C LEU A 89 3.05 -8.87 13.22
N ARG A 90 2.37 -7.75 13.46
CA ARG A 90 2.90 -6.42 13.12
C ARG A 90 4.16 -6.10 13.94
N LYS A 91 4.22 -6.55 15.20
CA LYS A 91 5.42 -6.36 16.05
C LYS A 91 6.67 -7.01 15.47
N SER A 92 6.55 -8.10 14.70
CA SER A 92 7.71 -8.79 14.10
C SER A 92 8.43 -8.00 13.02
N VAL A 93 7.80 -6.94 12.50
CA VAL A 93 8.32 -6.13 11.39
C VAL A 93 8.30 -4.63 11.66
N ALA A 94 7.53 -4.15 12.63
CA ALA A 94 7.35 -2.71 12.89
C ALA A 94 8.68 -1.96 13.12
N SER A 95 9.62 -2.55 13.86
CA SER A 95 10.91 -1.95 14.15
C SER A 95 11.87 -1.97 12.94
N PHE A 96 11.57 -2.72 11.89
CA PHE A 96 12.30 -2.64 10.61
C PHE A 96 11.99 -1.35 9.86
N PHE A 97 10.71 -0.93 9.87
CA PHE A 97 10.19 0.16 9.05
C PHE A 97 10.23 1.53 9.73
N VAL A 98 10.96 1.67 10.84
CA VAL A 98 11.16 2.98 11.48
C VAL A 98 12.13 3.85 10.66
N PRO A 99 11.92 5.18 10.56
CA PRO A 99 12.72 6.05 9.68
C PRO A 99 14.23 5.89 9.82
N ARG A 100 14.74 5.96 11.06
CA ARG A 100 16.17 5.83 11.38
C ARG A 100 16.80 4.55 10.83
N ARG A 101 16.04 3.45 10.77
CA ARG A 101 16.55 2.18 10.24
C ARG A 101 16.51 2.16 8.72
N LEU A 102 15.51 2.79 8.12
CA LEU A 102 15.36 2.84 6.67
C LEU A 102 16.33 3.81 5.99
N GLU A 103 16.79 4.85 6.69
CA GLU A 103 17.79 5.82 6.20
C GLU A 103 19.04 5.14 5.61
N ARG A 104 19.46 3.98 6.15
CA ARG A 104 20.61 3.22 5.61
C ARG A 104 20.40 2.70 4.19
N PHE A 105 19.15 2.58 3.73
CA PHE A 105 18.82 2.16 2.38
C PHE A 105 18.81 3.34 1.40
N GLU A 106 18.84 4.59 1.87
CA GLU A 106 18.81 5.78 1.01
C GLU A 106 19.85 5.73 -0.13
N PRO A 107 21.13 5.35 0.10
CA PRO A 107 22.12 5.29 -0.98
C PRO A 107 21.75 4.25 -2.05
N LEU A 108 21.18 3.12 -1.63
CA LEU A 108 20.69 2.07 -2.53
C LEU A 108 19.50 2.57 -3.37
N LEU A 109 18.54 3.26 -2.74
CA LEU A 109 17.36 3.79 -3.42
C LEU A 109 17.76 4.84 -4.46
N ARG A 110 18.67 5.75 -4.09
CA ARG A 110 19.21 6.78 -4.98
C ARG A 110 19.97 6.17 -6.15
N ALA A 111 20.87 5.22 -5.90
CA ALA A 111 21.60 4.53 -6.95
C ALA A 111 20.65 3.80 -7.92
N THR A 112 19.63 3.12 -7.39
CA THR A 112 18.64 2.42 -8.22
C THR A 112 17.83 3.42 -9.07
N ALA A 113 17.46 4.57 -8.52
CA ALA A 113 16.75 5.62 -9.26
C ALA A 113 17.61 6.20 -10.39
N HIS A 114 18.88 6.53 -10.11
CA HIS A 114 19.82 7.05 -11.11
C HIS A 114 20.08 6.03 -12.23
N ASP A 115 20.35 4.76 -11.89
CA ASP A 115 20.56 3.69 -12.87
C ASP A 115 19.38 3.56 -13.85
N LEU A 116 18.14 3.71 -13.35
CA LEU A 116 16.95 3.67 -14.18
C LEU A 116 16.86 4.89 -15.09
N ILE A 117 17.13 6.08 -14.55
CA ILE A 117 17.12 7.35 -15.30
C ILE A 117 18.18 7.35 -16.41
N ASP A 118 19.40 6.92 -16.11
CA ASP A 118 20.50 6.82 -17.06
C ASP A 118 20.15 5.91 -18.24
N GLY A 119 19.31 4.90 -18.03
CA GLY A 119 18.82 4.00 -19.09
C GLY A 119 17.88 4.66 -20.11
N PHE A 120 17.37 5.87 -19.86
CA PHE A 120 16.48 6.57 -20.78
C PHE A 120 16.74 8.06 -20.96
N VAL A 121 17.64 8.68 -20.19
CA VAL A 121 17.86 10.15 -20.20
C VAL A 121 18.20 10.70 -21.59
N GLU A 122 18.96 9.96 -22.40
CA GLU A 122 19.33 10.39 -23.76
C GLU A 122 18.23 10.20 -24.82
N LYS A 123 17.13 9.53 -24.50
CA LYS A 123 16.07 9.22 -25.47
C LYS A 123 15.18 10.42 -25.82
N GLY A 124 15.21 11.48 -25.01
CA GLY A 124 14.42 12.71 -25.17
C GLY A 124 12.90 12.55 -24.93
N CYS A 125 12.37 11.33 -24.95
CA CYS A 125 10.99 10.99 -24.61
C CYS A 125 10.93 9.60 -23.97
N VAL A 126 10.10 9.43 -22.95
CA VAL A 126 9.97 8.17 -22.20
C VAL A 126 8.57 8.04 -21.60
N ASP A 127 8.08 6.80 -21.52
CA ASP A 127 6.98 6.46 -20.60
C ASP A 127 7.56 6.20 -19.21
N ILE A 128 7.40 7.18 -18.31
CA ILE A 128 7.90 7.12 -16.92
C ILE A 128 7.31 5.94 -16.15
N LYS A 129 6.04 5.56 -16.42
CA LYS A 129 5.43 4.45 -15.68
C LYS A 129 6.18 3.15 -15.92
N SER A 130 6.38 2.81 -17.19
CA SER A 130 7.02 1.56 -17.61
C SER A 130 8.53 1.55 -17.40
N ASN A 131 9.20 2.70 -17.53
CA ASN A 131 10.67 2.76 -17.47
C ASN A 131 11.22 3.12 -16.08
N PHE A 132 10.39 3.64 -15.17
CA PHE A 132 10.83 4.08 -13.85
C PHE A 132 9.89 3.64 -12.73
N ALA A 133 8.63 4.09 -12.73
CA ALA A 133 7.73 3.95 -11.58
C ALA A 133 7.37 2.48 -11.27
N LEU A 134 7.27 1.62 -12.27
CA LEU A 134 7.04 0.17 -12.07
C LEU A 134 8.28 -0.56 -11.56
N THR A 135 9.47 -0.10 -11.96
CA THR A 135 10.73 -0.80 -11.71
C THR A 135 11.32 -0.45 -10.36
N LEU A 136 11.33 0.84 -10.00
CA LEU A 136 12.02 1.34 -8.82
C LEU A 136 11.49 0.69 -7.51
N PRO A 137 10.18 0.67 -7.23
CA PRO A 137 9.68 0.08 -5.99
C PRO A 137 9.93 -1.43 -5.92
N LEU A 138 9.83 -2.15 -7.04
CA LEU A 138 10.02 -3.59 -7.08
C LEU A 138 11.48 -3.98 -6.86
N ARG A 139 12.42 -3.34 -7.58
CA ARG A 139 13.86 -3.59 -7.39
C ARG A 139 14.29 -3.31 -5.95
N THR A 140 13.81 -2.21 -5.38
CA THR A 140 14.22 -1.79 -4.04
C THR A 140 13.62 -2.68 -2.95
N ILE A 141 12.33 -3.03 -3.01
CA ILE A 141 11.73 -3.90 -1.99
C ILE A 141 12.28 -5.33 -2.04
N VAL A 142 12.65 -5.85 -3.22
CA VAL A 142 13.31 -7.16 -3.37
C VAL A 142 14.64 -7.20 -2.62
N ILE A 143 15.45 -6.14 -2.75
CA ILE A 143 16.75 -6.04 -2.06
C ILE A 143 16.55 -5.88 -0.55
N VAL A 144 15.65 -4.98 -0.14
CA VAL A 144 15.35 -4.72 1.27
C VAL A 144 14.78 -5.97 1.96
N ALA A 145 14.00 -6.78 1.24
CA ALA A 145 13.49 -8.05 1.73
C ALA A 145 14.60 -9.09 1.98
N GLY A 146 15.76 -8.97 1.32
CA GLY A 146 16.85 -9.94 1.38
C GLY A 146 16.80 -11.00 0.28
N LEU A 147 16.08 -10.72 -0.80
CA LEU A 147 15.95 -11.60 -1.95
C LEU A 147 16.97 -11.27 -3.03
N GLU A 148 17.15 -12.20 -3.96
CA GLU A 148 18.13 -12.09 -5.05
C GLU A 148 17.75 -10.93 -6.00
N PRO A 149 18.58 -9.87 -6.13
CA PRO A 149 18.23 -8.68 -6.88
C PRO A 149 17.93 -8.97 -8.35
N SER A 150 18.62 -9.94 -8.96
CA SER A 150 18.43 -10.33 -10.36
C SER A 150 17.05 -10.97 -10.65
N ARG A 151 16.33 -11.43 -9.62
CA ARG A 151 15.02 -12.08 -9.76
C ARG A 151 13.82 -11.13 -9.74
N TRP A 152 14.04 -9.82 -9.65
CA TRP A 152 12.94 -8.84 -9.46
C TRP A 152 11.81 -8.96 -10.50
N GLN A 153 12.12 -9.21 -11.78
CA GLN A 153 11.10 -9.38 -12.83
C GLN A 153 10.24 -10.62 -12.61
N TRP A 154 10.87 -11.74 -12.30
CA TRP A 154 10.18 -12.99 -12.00
C TRP A 154 9.32 -12.85 -10.74
N ILE A 155 9.84 -12.21 -9.68
CA ILE A 155 9.07 -11.92 -8.47
C ILE A 155 7.84 -11.07 -8.82
N GLY A 156 7.99 -10.00 -9.60
CA GLY A 156 6.85 -9.18 -10.05
C GLY A 156 5.79 -9.98 -10.80
N ARG A 157 6.21 -10.93 -11.66
CA ARG A 157 5.31 -11.86 -12.34
C ARG A 157 4.53 -12.73 -11.35
N CYS A 158 5.22 -13.29 -10.35
CA CYS A 158 4.59 -14.13 -9.32
C CYS A 158 3.56 -13.38 -8.46
N LEU A 159 3.71 -12.06 -8.31
CA LEU A 159 2.75 -11.24 -7.56
C LEU A 159 1.47 -10.92 -8.34
N ALA A 160 1.42 -11.22 -9.65
CA ALA A 160 0.32 -10.85 -10.53
C ALA A 160 -1.02 -11.52 -10.18
N LEU A 161 -1.00 -12.74 -9.60
CA LEU A 161 -2.23 -13.41 -9.16
C LEU A 161 -2.93 -12.65 -8.03
N PHE A 162 -2.17 -11.88 -7.25
CA PHE A 162 -2.67 -11.07 -6.14
C PHE A 162 -3.06 -9.64 -6.55
N GLY A 163 -3.10 -9.35 -7.86
CA GLY A 163 -3.35 -8.01 -8.38
C GLY A 163 -2.09 -7.18 -8.65
N GLY A 164 -0.90 -7.72 -8.42
CA GLY A 164 0.36 -7.02 -8.71
C GLY A 164 0.51 -6.63 -10.18
N ILE A 165 1.12 -5.47 -10.45
CA ILE A 165 1.33 -4.98 -11.81
C ILE A 165 2.58 -5.65 -12.42
N THR A 166 2.44 -6.25 -13.60
CA THR A 166 3.56 -6.82 -14.34
C THR A 166 4.10 -5.84 -15.39
N GLN A 167 5.40 -5.92 -15.67
CA GLN A 167 6.00 -5.25 -16.83
C GLN A 167 5.86 -6.05 -18.13
N THR A 168 5.54 -7.35 -18.01
CA THR A 168 5.30 -8.20 -19.17
C THR A 168 3.84 -8.11 -19.58
N ASN A 169 3.59 -7.99 -20.88
CA ASN A 169 2.26 -8.14 -21.49
C ASN A 169 1.91 -9.63 -21.69
N GLU A 170 2.48 -10.52 -20.87
CA GLU A 170 2.30 -11.96 -21.03
C GLU A 170 0.93 -12.36 -20.46
N GLU A 171 0.05 -12.86 -21.32
CA GLU A 171 -1.24 -13.43 -20.91
C GLU A 171 -1.03 -14.82 -20.33
N LEU A 172 -0.74 -14.87 -19.02
CA LEU A 172 -0.62 -16.13 -18.28
C LEU A 172 -1.98 -16.74 -17.97
N SER A 173 -2.10 -18.06 -18.16
CA SER A 173 -3.25 -18.84 -17.69
C SER A 173 -3.35 -18.84 -16.17
N ILE A 174 -4.52 -19.18 -15.62
CA ILE A 174 -4.70 -19.27 -14.16
C ILE A 174 -3.75 -20.30 -13.57
N GLU A 175 -3.54 -21.43 -14.26
CA GLU A 175 -2.63 -22.50 -13.83
C GLU A 175 -1.18 -22.03 -13.77
N GLN A 176 -0.73 -21.25 -14.75
CA GLN A 176 0.62 -20.67 -14.75
C GLN A 176 0.80 -19.68 -13.60
N ARG A 177 -0.19 -18.81 -13.37
CA ARG A 177 -0.16 -17.85 -12.25
C ARG A 177 -0.16 -18.57 -10.89
N VAL A 178 -0.92 -19.64 -10.77
CA VAL A 178 -0.95 -20.50 -9.57
C VAL A 178 0.43 -21.13 -9.35
N GLN A 179 1.05 -21.67 -10.40
CA GLN A 179 2.39 -22.25 -10.30
C GLN A 179 3.44 -21.19 -9.91
N ASP A 180 3.40 -20.00 -10.51
CA ASP A 180 4.30 -18.90 -10.17
C ASP A 180 4.23 -18.52 -8.68
N VAL A 181 3.04 -18.53 -8.08
CA VAL A 181 2.88 -18.28 -6.65
C VAL A 181 3.51 -19.39 -5.82
N LEU A 182 3.35 -20.66 -6.21
CA LEU A 182 3.97 -21.79 -5.53
C LEU A 182 5.50 -21.69 -5.60
N ASP A 183 6.06 -21.41 -6.79
CA ASP A 183 7.50 -21.28 -7.01
C ASP A 183 8.08 -20.10 -6.19
N LEU A 184 7.34 -18.99 -6.07
CA LEU A 184 7.74 -17.87 -5.21
C LEU A 184 7.80 -18.28 -3.74
N HIS A 185 6.80 -19.03 -3.25
CA HIS A 185 6.78 -19.48 -1.85
C HIS A 185 7.90 -20.48 -1.57
N GLU A 186 8.18 -21.40 -2.50
CA GLU A 186 9.31 -22.32 -2.39
C GLU A 186 10.64 -21.57 -2.32
N TYR A 187 10.88 -20.64 -3.24
CA TYR A 187 12.08 -19.81 -3.25
C TYR A 187 12.24 -19.00 -1.95
N VAL A 188 11.19 -18.33 -1.48
CA VAL A 188 11.25 -17.56 -0.23
C VAL A 188 11.51 -18.48 0.96
N ALA A 189 10.94 -19.69 0.99
CA ALA A 189 11.21 -20.66 2.04
C ALA A 189 12.69 -21.10 2.06
N GLU A 190 13.31 -21.31 0.89
CA GLU A 190 14.75 -21.59 0.78
C GLU A 190 15.59 -20.44 1.35
N VAL A 191 15.27 -19.18 1.01
CA VAL A 191 15.97 -18.01 1.53
C VAL A 191 15.79 -17.88 3.05
N ILE A 192 14.57 -18.09 3.56
CA ILE A 192 14.30 -18.09 5.00
C ILE A 192 15.14 -19.15 5.73
N ALA A 193 15.28 -20.34 5.13
CA ALA A 193 16.09 -21.43 5.66
C ALA A 193 17.58 -21.09 5.65
N GLU A 194 18.11 -20.49 4.58
CA GLU A 194 19.49 -19.99 4.51
C GLU A 194 19.75 -18.94 5.60
N ARG A 195 18.85 -17.96 5.73
CA ARG A 195 18.97 -16.90 6.73
C ARG A 195 18.93 -17.43 8.14
N LYS A 196 18.40 -18.65 8.40
CA LYS A 196 18.40 -19.31 9.72
C LYS A 196 19.79 -19.37 10.34
N THR A 197 20.81 -19.58 9.53
CA THR A 197 22.20 -19.69 9.95
C THR A 197 23.10 -18.58 9.43
N ASP A 198 22.71 -17.91 8.33
CA ASP A 198 23.43 -16.78 7.76
C ASP A 198 22.59 -15.49 7.84
N ARG A 199 22.55 -14.88 9.03
CA ARG A 199 21.79 -13.64 9.27
C ARG A 199 22.44 -12.48 8.51
N ARG A 200 21.62 -11.71 7.78
CA ARG A 200 22.04 -10.50 7.05
C ARG A 200 21.28 -9.28 7.54
N ASP A 201 21.59 -8.10 7.01
CA ASP A 201 20.84 -6.89 7.32
C ASP A 201 19.64 -6.69 6.39
N ASP A 202 18.74 -7.67 6.40
CA ASP A 202 17.52 -7.70 5.57
C ASP A 202 16.26 -7.99 6.41
N LEU A 203 15.08 -7.86 5.78
CA LEU A 203 13.80 -8.05 6.45
C LEU A 203 13.60 -9.49 6.94
N ILE A 204 14.00 -10.49 6.14
CA ILE A 204 13.90 -11.91 6.50
C ILE A 204 14.71 -12.23 7.75
N SER A 205 15.96 -11.75 7.81
CA SER A 205 16.83 -11.91 8.98
C SER A 205 16.32 -11.14 10.17
N HIS A 206 15.71 -9.97 9.95
CA HIS A 206 15.11 -9.20 11.02
C HIS A 206 13.98 -9.94 11.72
N ILE A 207 13.04 -10.53 10.98
CA ILE A 207 11.94 -11.31 11.58
C ILE A 207 12.49 -12.46 12.42
N TRP A 208 13.55 -13.11 11.94
CA TRP A 208 14.25 -14.13 12.71
C TRP A 208 14.86 -13.59 14.01
N ASN A 209 15.52 -12.43 13.98
CA ASN A 209 16.09 -11.81 15.17
C ASN A 209 15.00 -11.46 16.20
N GLU A 210 13.83 -10.98 15.76
CA GLU A 210 12.69 -10.69 16.65
C GLU A 210 12.13 -11.97 17.29
N ARG A 211 12.08 -13.08 16.55
CA ARG A 211 11.70 -14.41 17.07
C ARG A 211 12.69 -14.91 18.11
N ASP A 212 13.99 -14.88 17.79
CA ASP A 212 15.06 -15.35 18.68
C ASP A 212 15.15 -14.50 19.97
N ALA A 213 14.78 -13.20 19.89
CA ALA A 213 14.68 -12.30 21.04
C ALA A 213 13.39 -12.47 21.86
N GLY A 214 12.47 -13.35 21.45
CA GLY A 214 11.19 -13.58 22.13
C GLY A 214 10.21 -12.41 22.03
N VAL A 215 10.39 -11.50 21.06
CA VAL A 215 9.48 -10.35 20.85
C VAL A 215 8.12 -10.83 20.34
N VAL A 216 8.11 -11.91 19.56
CA VAL A 216 6.92 -12.43 18.90
C VAL A 216 7.00 -13.95 18.73
N GLU A 217 5.95 -14.64 19.13
CA GLU A 217 5.72 -16.02 18.73
C GLU A 217 5.20 -16.03 17.29
N MET A 218 5.98 -16.60 16.37
CA MET A 218 5.68 -16.62 14.95
C MET A 218 6.11 -17.96 14.36
N THR A 219 5.20 -18.61 13.64
CA THR A 219 5.47 -19.85 12.92
C THR A 219 6.32 -19.59 11.68
N ASP A 220 6.99 -20.62 11.16
CA ASP A 220 7.73 -20.50 9.90
C ASP A 220 6.80 -20.15 8.72
N TYR A 221 5.54 -20.60 8.79
CA TYR A 221 4.53 -20.28 7.79
C TYR A 221 4.07 -18.81 7.83
N GLU A 222 3.95 -18.22 9.03
CA GLU A 222 3.68 -16.79 9.18
C GLU A 222 4.89 -15.95 8.72
N HIS A 223 6.11 -16.42 8.95
CA HIS A 223 7.31 -15.77 8.39
C HIS A 223 7.28 -15.80 6.87
N LEU A 224 7.03 -16.97 6.27
CA LEU A 224 6.89 -17.11 4.83
C LEU A 224 5.79 -16.23 4.26
N SER A 225 4.61 -16.15 4.91
CA SER A 225 3.47 -15.36 4.43
C SER A 225 3.78 -13.87 4.35
N MET A 226 4.51 -13.36 5.34
CA MET A 226 4.82 -11.94 5.47
C MET A 226 5.57 -11.39 4.26
N ILE A 227 6.47 -12.18 3.66
CA ILE A 227 7.39 -11.69 2.63
C ILE A 227 6.67 -11.39 1.31
N PRO A 228 5.96 -12.32 0.62
CA PRO A 228 5.19 -12.00 -0.58
C PRO A 228 4.16 -10.89 -0.34
N GLY A 229 3.55 -10.86 0.85
CA GLY A 229 2.60 -9.82 1.24
C GLY A 229 3.19 -8.42 1.23
N LEU A 230 4.38 -8.24 1.81
CA LEU A 230 5.07 -6.96 1.86
C LEU A 230 5.65 -6.55 0.50
N LEU A 231 6.12 -7.52 -0.31
CA LEU A 231 6.54 -7.25 -1.69
C LEU A 231 5.39 -6.67 -2.53
N LEU A 232 4.21 -7.31 -2.47
CA LEU A 232 3.01 -6.82 -3.16
C LEU A 232 2.60 -5.43 -2.66
N ALA A 233 2.47 -5.28 -1.33
CA ALA A 233 2.01 -4.03 -0.72
C ALA A 233 2.92 -2.84 -1.06
N GLY A 234 4.24 -3.05 -1.12
CA GLY A 234 5.23 -2.02 -1.43
C GLY A 234 5.40 -1.72 -2.92
N HIS A 235 4.95 -2.60 -3.82
CA HIS A 235 5.18 -2.45 -5.25
C HIS A 235 4.10 -1.61 -5.96
N GLU A 236 2.86 -2.08 -5.95
CA GLU A 236 1.78 -1.47 -6.75
C GLU A 236 1.43 -0.06 -6.25
N THR A 237 1.25 0.09 -4.94
CA THR A 237 0.85 1.38 -4.35
C THR A 237 1.90 2.46 -4.62
N THR A 238 3.17 2.14 -4.42
CA THR A 238 4.28 3.06 -4.69
C THR A 238 4.43 3.36 -6.18
N THR A 239 4.17 2.39 -7.07
CA THR A 239 4.13 2.62 -8.52
C THR A 239 3.09 3.68 -8.88
N ASN A 240 1.87 3.54 -8.35
CA ASN A 240 0.77 4.46 -8.62
C ASN A 240 1.06 5.84 -8.05
N LEU A 241 1.54 5.90 -6.81
CA LEU A 241 2.01 7.12 -6.17
C LEU A 241 3.04 7.85 -7.05
N LEU A 242 4.15 7.20 -7.41
CA LEU A 242 5.20 7.81 -8.23
C LEU A 242 4.65 8.29 -9.59
N SER A 243 3.82 7.47 -10.25
CA SER A 243 3.25 7.81 -11.55
C SER A 243 2.36 9.05 -11.47
N MET A 244 1.47 9.11 -10.48
CA MET A 244 0.54 10.23 -10.30
C MET A 244 1.26 11.49 -9.81
N GLY A 245 2.19 11.33 -8.87
CA GLY A 245 3.01 12.42 -8.34
C GLY A 245 3.83 13.10 -9.43
N ILE A 246 4.56 12.31 -10.23
CA ILE A 246 5.34 12.83 -11.36
C ILE A 246 4.41 13.50 -12.38
N SER A 247 3.25 12.90 -12.69
CA SER A 247 2.29 13.50 -13.62
C SER A 247 1.85 14.91 -13.20
N HIS A 248 1.63 15.17 -11.90
CA HIS A 248 1.30 16.51 -11.40
C HIS A 248 2.49 17.47 -11.51
N LEU A 249 3.70 16.98 -11.28
CA LEU A 249 4.93 17.76 -11.36
C LEU A 249 5.38 18.07 -12.80
N LEU A 250 4.76 17.47 -13.83
CA LEU A 250 4.99 17.87 -15.22
C LEU A 250 4.47 19.29 -15.53
N HIS A 251 3.68 19.89 -14.63
CA HIS A 251 3.34 21.31 -14.69
C HIS A 251 4.49 22.16 -14.11
N HIS A 252 5.05 23.04 -14.94
CA HIS A 252 6.26 23.82 -14.64
C HIS A 252 6.20 24.59 -13.30
N ASP A 253 5.05 25.15 -12.93
CA ASP A 253 4.92 25.88 -11.67
C ASP A 253 4.96 24.97 -10.44
N LEU A 254 4.40 23.76 -10.55
CA LEU A 254 4.44 22.76 -9.49
C LEU A 254 5.84 22.16 -9.36
N TRP A 255 6.52 21.90 -10.48
CA TRP A 255 7.91 21.47 -10.48
C TRP A 255 8.79 22.42 -9.66
N ASN A 256 8.81 23.70 -10.05
CA ASN A 256 9.68 24.69 -9.41
C ASN A 256 9.37 24.85 -7.92
N ALA A 257 8.09 24.75 -7.54
CA ALA A 257 7.70 24.81 -6.14
C ALA A 257 8.14 23.57 -5.34
N ALA A 258 8.14 22.38 -5.95
CA ALA A 258 8.56 21.15 -5.28
C ALA A 258 10.09 21.00 -5.16
N THR A 259 10.85 21.66 -6.04
CA THR A 259 12.32 21.56 -6.10
C THR A 259 13.02 22.82 -5.56
N GLU A 260 12.32 23.69 -4.82
CA GLU A 260 12.91 24.92 -4.27
C GLU A 260 14.01 24.63 -3.24
N ASP A 261 13.73 23.71 -2.30
CA ASP A 261 14.67 23.21 -1.31
C ASP A 261 14.20 21.85 -0.76
N GLU A 262 14.94 21.30 0.22
CA GLU A 262 14.60 20.02 0.85
C GLU A 262 13.27 20.04 1.61
N GLU A 263 12.91 21.16 2.24
CA GLU A 263 11.66 21.29 2.97
C GLU A 263 10.48 21.37 2.01
N ALA A 264 10.60 22.15 0.93
CA ALA A 264 9.61 22.24 -0.14
C ALA A 264 9.35 20.88 -0.78
N ARG A 265 10.39 20.07 -0.98
CA ARG A 265 10.25 18.69 -1.46
C ARG A 265 9.48 17.82 -0.48
N ARG A 266 9.80 17.89 0.83
CA ARG A 266 9.08 17.14 1.86
C ARG A 266 7.60 17.53 1.92
N THR A 267 7.28 18.82 1.89
CA THR A 267 5.88 19.29 1.94
C THR A 267 5.14 18.94 0.64
N ALA A 268 5.81 19.01 -0.51
CA ALA A 268 5.24 18.57 -1.78
C ALA A 268 4.89 17.07 -1.77
N ILE A 269 5.77 16.22 -1.23
CA ILE A 269 5.52 14.78 -1.07
C ILE A 269 4.26 14.55 -0.22
N GLU A 270 4.15 15.19 0.95
CA GLU A 270 2.97 15.05 1.82
C GLU A 270 1.68 15.53 1.16
N GLU A 271 1.74 16.65 0.43
CA GLU A 271 0.56 17.19 -0.26
C GLU A 271 0.14 16.32 -1.44
N LEU A 272 1.09 15.77 -2.21
CA LEU A 272 0.80 14.79 -3.26
C LEU A 272 0.15 13.54 -2.68
N LEU A 273 0.64 13.03 -1.54
CA LEU A 273 0.07 11.87 -0.84
C LEU A 273 -1.32 12.14 -0.24
N ARG A 274 -1.63 13.39 0.10
CA ARG A 274 -2.99 13.80 0.49
C ARG A 274 -3.90 13.87 -0.74
N TYR A 275 -3.43 14.51 -1.81
CA TYR A 275 -4.24 14.85 -2.98
C TYR A 275 -4.54 13.62 -3.86
N GLU A 276 -3.57 12.71 -3.98
CA GLU A 276 -3.61 11.46 -4.74
C GLU A 276 -3.14 10.27 -3.88
N SER A 277 -4.00 9.76 -2.99
CA SER A 277 -3.69 8.48 -2.35
C SER A 277 -3.72 7.36 -3.39
N ALA A 278 -2.70 6.49 -3.40
CA ALA A 278 -2.70 5.27 -4.21
C ALA A 278 -3.89 4.34 -3.92
N ILE A 279 -4.45 4.43 -2.71
CA ILE A 279 -5.60 3.63 -2.30
C ILE A 279 -6.77 4.57 -2.05
N THR A 280 -7.84 4.41 -2.84
CA THR A 280 -9.08 5.19 -2.71
C THR A 280 -9.77 4.96 -1.37
N GLY A 281 -9.76 3.72 -0.91
CA GLY A 281 -10.40 3.29 0.32
C GLY A 281 -10.28 1.78 0.50
N MET A 282 -10.69 1.30 1.67
CA MET A 282 -10.66 -0.13 2.01
C MET A 282 -11.97 -0.59 2.63
N GLU A 283 -12.24 -1.89 2.51
CA GLU A 283 -13.41 -2.49 3.13
C GLU A 283 -13.24 -2.69 4.64
N ARG A 284 -14.34 -2.59 5.38
CA ARG A 284 -14.47 -3.08 6.75
C ARG A 284 -15.73 -3.92 6.89
N LEU A 285 -15.71 -4.88 7.81
CA LEU A 285 -16.88 -5.66 8.19
C LEU A 285 -17.32 -5.28 9.59
N VAL A 286 -18.59 -4.93 9.76
CA VAL A 286 -19.17 -4.60 11.06
C VAL A 286 -19.33 -5.88 11.88
N LYS A 287 -18.75 -5.92 13.08
CA LYS A 287 -18.79 -7.07 14.01
C LYS A 287 -19.88 -6.95 15.07
N GLU A 288 -20.21 -5.73 15.47
CA GLU A 288 -21.23 -5.40 16.48
C GLU A 288 -22.01 -4.17 16.04
N GLU A 289 -23.24 -4.00 16.54
CA GLU A 289 -24.02 -2.80 16.27
C GLU A 289 -23.23 -1.56 16.69
N SER A 290 -23.08 -0.59 15.78
CA SER A 290 -22.22 0.58 15.99
C SER A 290 -22.84 1.82 15.36
N LYS A 291 -22.59 2.99 15.96
CA LYS A 291 -22.98 4.28 15.41
C LYS A 291 -21.78 4.93 14.69
N ILE A 292 -21.98 5.34 13.43
CA ILE A 292 -21.02 6.11 12.63
C ILE A 292 -21.72 7.38 12.16
N GLY A 293 -21.23 8.55 12.56
CA GLY A 293 -21.99 9.80 12.39
C GLY A 293 -23.38 9.66 13.03
N ASP A 294 -24.44 9.90 12.25
CA ASP A 294 -25.83 9.65 12.68
C ASP A 294 -26.44 8.33 12.18
N HIS A 295 -25.63 7.47 11.56
CA HIS A 295 -26.07 6.18 11.02
C HIS A 295 -25.75 5.03 11.97
N ILE A 296 -26.68 4.08 12.11
CA ILE A 296 -26.48 2.84 12.86
C ILE A 296 -26.20 1.72 11.87
N VAL A 297 -25.06 1.06 12.01
CA VAL A 297 -24.68 -0.11 11.24
C VAL A 297 -24.84 -1.38 12.06
N GLN A 298 -25.22 -2.46 11.37
CA GLN A 298 -25.54 -3.75 11.96
C GLN A 298 -24.44 -4.78 11.67
N PRO A 299 -24.25 -5.80 12.53
CA PRO A 299 -23.29 -6.88 12.29
C PRO A 299 -23.46 -7.53 10.92
N GLY A 300 -22.35 -7.84 10.25
CA GLY A 300 -22.32 -8.45 8.93
C GLY A 300 -22.42 -7.46 7.76
N GLN A 301 -22.73 -6.19 8.02
CA GLN A 301 -22.71 -5.16 6.97
C GLN A 301 -21.26 -4.82 6.58
N LYS A 302 -21.06 -4.58 5.28
CA LYS A 302 -19.79 -4.09 4.74
C LYS A 302 -19.78 -2.58 4.68
N LEU A 303 -18.62 -2.00 4.97
CA LEU A 303 -18.32 -0.58 4.81
C LEU A 303 -17.22 -0.43 3.77
N PHE A 304 -17.31 0.60 2.94
CA PHE A 304 -16.20 1.09 2.14
C PHE A 304 -15.72 2.41 2.73
N VAL A 305 -14.52 2.42 3.29
CA VAL A 305 -13.94 3.55 4.00
C VAL A 305 -13.08 4.36 3.03
N ALA A 306 -13.60 5.48 2.53
CA ALA A 306 -13.04 6.21 1.39
C ALA A 306 -11.94 7.22 1.79
N TYR A 307 -10.70 6.75 1.93
CA TYR A 307 -9.52 7.55 2.31
C TYR A 307 -9.30 8.80 1.44
N ASN A 308 -9.48 8.68 0.12
CA ASN A 308 -9.38 9.80 -0.82
C ASN A 308 -10.44 10.88 -0.55
N SER A 309 -11.64 10.46 -0.11
CA SER A 309 -12.71 11.38 0.25
C SER A 309 -12.38 12.16 1.51
N GLY A 310 -11.96 11.47 2.58
CA GLY A 310 -11.59 12.14 3.84
C GLY A 310 -10.40 13.07 3.67
N SER A 311 -9.41 12.71 2.84
CA SER A 311 -8.25 13.56 2.53
C SER A 311 -8.61 14.82 1.71
N ARG A 312 -9.85 14.88 1.21
CA ARG A 312 -10.45 16.04 0.51
C ARG A 312 -11.67 16.62 1.25
N ASP A 313 -11.82 16.33 2.53
CA ASP A 313 -12.88 16.89 3.35
C ASP A 313 -12.58 18.36 3.69
N SER A 314 -13.45 19.26 3.23
CA SER A 314 -13.29 20.72 3.42
C SER A 314 -13.40 21.16 4.89
N THR A 315 -13.97 20.32 5.76
CA THR A 315 -14.00 20.57 7.20
C THR A 315 -12.63 20.42 7.87
N LYS A 316 -11.69 19.72 7.22
CA LYS A 316 -10.31 19.50 7.71
C LYS A 316 -9.26 20.19 6.85
N PHE A 317 -9.47 20.23 5.54
CA PHE A 317 -8.49 20.77 4.58
C PHE A 317 -9.13 21.93 3.82
N GLY A 318 -8.66 23.16 4.05
CA GLY A 318 -9.15 24.33 3.32
C GLY A 318 -8.78 24.27 1.84
N ASN A 319 -9.73 24.53 0.92
CA ASN A 319 -9.55 24.30 -0.52
C ASN A 319 -8.98 22.89 -0.82
N PRO A 320 -9.70 21.82 -0.46
CA PRO A 320 -9.18 20.45 -0.47
C PRO A 320 -8.84 19.93 -1.88
N ASP A 321 -9.52 20.45 -2.90
CA ASP A 321 -9.33 20.07 -4.31
C ASP A 321 -8.25 20.88 -5.03
N LYS A 322 -7.46 21.68 -4.29
CA LYS A 322 -6.26 22.32 -4.82
C LYS A 322 -5.02 21.62 -4.28
N LEU A 323 -4.07 21.38 -5.17
CA LEU A 323 -2.72 20.97 -4.80
C LEU A 323 -1.94 22.21 -4.33
N ASP A 324 -1.59 22.24 -3.05
CA ASP A 324 -0.90 23.36 -2.41
C ASP A 324 0.29 22.86 -1.58
N PHE A 325 1.50 22.93 -2.14
CA PHE A 325 2.72 22.46 -1.47
C PHE A 325 3.13 23.29 -0.24
N LYS A 326 2.46 24.43 0.00
CA LYS A 326 2.64 25.25 1.21
C LYS A 326 1.56 24.98 2.26
N ARG A 327 0.67 24.01 2.01
CA ARG A 327 -0.40 23.63 2.93
C ARG A 327 0.18 23.26 4.30
N GLN A 328 -0.31 23.94 5.32
CA GLN A 328 -0.06 23.57 6.71
C GLN A 328 -0.99 22.40 7.09
N HIS A 329 -0.46 21.18 7.08
CA HIS A 329 -1.22 19.96 7.39
C HIS A 329 -1.57 19.87 8.88
N LYS A 330 -2.61 20.58 9.32
CA LYS A 330 -3.13 20.54 10.70
C LYS A 330 -3.77 19.19 11.06
N HIS A 331 -4.21 18.45 10.05
CA HIS A 331 -4.81 17.14 10.18
C HIS A 331 -4.03 16.13 9.33
N GLN A 332 -3.91 14.90 9.82
CA GLN A 332 -3.26 13.81 9.11
C GLN A 332 -4.11 13.44 7.89
N HIS A 333 -3.52 13.43 6.69
CA HIS A 333 -4.18 12.86 5.51
C HIS A 333 -4.34 11.34 5.66
N LEU A 334 -5.30 10.74 4.96
CA LEU A 334 -5.63 9.32 5.12
C LEU A 334 -4.99 8.43 4.06
N GLY A 335 -4.04 8.96 3.27
CA GLY A 335 -3.42 8.22 2.15
C GLY A 335 -2.65 6.97 2.58
N PHE A 336 -2.20 6.93 3.82
CA PHE A 336 -1.58 5.76 4.44
C PHE A 336 -2.51 5.03 5.42
N GLY A 337 -3.81 5.31 5.39
CA GLY A 337 -4.76 4.82 6.38
C GLY A 337 -4.48 5.37 7.79
N ARG A 338 -5.08 4.72 8.79
CA ARG A 338 -5.00 5.10 10.21
C ARG A 338 -5.26 3.87 11.10
N GLY A 339 -4.96 4.01 12.39
CA GLY A 339 -5.21 3.00 13.41
C GLY A 339 -4.16 1.89 13.36
N ILE A 340 -4.52 0.70 13.84
CA ILE A 340 -3.60 -0.45 13.87
C ILE A 340 -3.11 -0.84 12.46
N HIS A 341 -3.92 -0.58 11.43
CA HIS A 341 -3.60 -0.83 10.02
C HIS A 341 -2.98 0.36 9.29
N ALA A 342 -2.54 1.42 10.00
CA ALA A 342 -1.75 2.48 9.37
C ALA A 342 -0.57 1.85 8.61
N CYS A 343 -0.31 2.34 7.39
CA CYS A 343 0.62 1.72 6.47
C CYS A 343 2.01 1.57 7.11
N LEU A 344 2.46 0.32 7.23
CA LEU A 344 3.75 -0.03 7.80
C LEU A 344 4.90 0.57 6.97
N GLY A 345 4.76 0.55 5.64
CA GLY A 345 5.77 1.05 4.70
C GLY A 345 5.74 2.55 4.45
N ALA A 346 4.92 3.33 5.16
CA ALA A 346 4.77 4.77 4.90
C ALA A 346 6.10 5.55 4.99
N PRO A 347 7.04 5.26 5.91
CA PRO A 347 8.35 5.89 5.91
C PRO A 347 9.21 5.48 4.71
N PHE A 348 9.14 4.22 4.29
CA PHE A 348 9.89 3.72 3.14
C PHE A 348 9.39 4.33 1.82
N ALA A 349 8.06 4.47 1.68
CA ALA A 349 7.45 5.13 0.53
C ALA A 349 7.90 6.59 0.39
N ARG A 350 7.98 7.35 1.50
CA ARG A 350 8.53 8.72 1.50
C ARG A 350 10.00 8.74 1.08
N LEU A 351 10.80 7.84 1.64
CA LEU A 351 12.22 7.73 1.31
C LEU A 351 12.45 7.38 -0.18
N LEU A 352 11.56 6.60 -0.79
CA LEU A 352 11.58 6.32 -2.23
C LEU A 352 11.27 7.55 -3.09
N TYR A 353 10.43 8.46 -2.59
CA TYR A 353 10.07 9.69 -3.30
C TYR A 353 11.21 10.69 -3.34
N GLU A 354 11.95 10.86 -2.25
CA GLU A 354 13.01 11.87 -2.14
C GLU A 354 14.04 11.83 -3.28
N PRO A 355 14.60 10.68 -3.69
CA PRO A 355 15.51 10.61 -4.85
C PRO A 355 14.77 10.53 -6.19
N SER A 356 13.48 10.22 -6.20
CA SER A 356 12.65 10.18 -7.42
C SER A 356 12.20 11.58 -7.86
N LEU A 357 12.17 12.52 -6.92
CA LEU A 357 11.96 13.93 -7.21
C LEU A 357 13.32 14.59 -7.43
N PRO A 358 13.48 15.40 -8.49
CA PRO A 358 14.73 16.06 -8.78
C PRO A 358 15.17 17.01 -7.66
N CYS A 359 16.47 17.22 -7.58
CA CYS A 359 17.10 18.20 -6.71
C CYS A 359 17.20 19.57 -7.38
#